data_AF-A0A656Y7N4-F1
#
_entry.id   AF-A0A656Y7N4-F1
#
_cell.length_a   1.000
_cell.length_b   1.000
_cell.length_c   1.000
_cell.angle_alpha   90.00
_cell.angle_beta   90.00
_cell.angle_gamma   90.00
#
_symmetry.space_group_name_H-M   'P 1'
#
loop_
_entity.id
_entity.type
_entity.pdbx_description
1 polymer ?
#
loop_
_entity_poly.entity_id
_entity_poly.type
_entity_poly.pdbx_seq_one_letter_code
_entity_poly.pdbx_strand_id
1 'polypeptide(L)'
;MWAEEVAVARPGTGIGAFLGWVLLGAGIGVGFGLGREVGRVGLFGALGLLLVVGVLVVRQGPRPAQLGIVTGLGALPLAIGWLNRFGPGEFCTGGVTGASDCIAQANPWPFVLVGVVVAVVGVALFARARRAPGRLVAPPRA
;
A
#
# COMPACT_ATOMS: atom_id res chain seq x y z
N MET A 1 -21.09 -3.38 43.52
CA MET A 1 -21.42 -2.63 42.30
C MET A 1 -20.21 -2.79 41.37
N TRP A 2 -20.29 -3.68 40.38
CA TRP A 2 -19.14 -4.14 39.60
C TRP A 2 -19.18 -3.45 38.24
N ALA A 3 -18.07 -2.80 37.85
CA ALA A 3 -17.92 -2.29 36.49
C ALA A 3 -17.63 -3.48 35.57
N GLU A 4 -18.51 -3.73 34.60
CA GLU A 4 -18.28 -4.76 33.59
C GLU A 4 -17.35 -4.19 32.51
N GLU A 5 -16.19 -4.81 32.34
CA GLU A 5 -15.25 -4.44 31.28
C GLU A 5 -15.82 -4.89 29.93
N VAL A 6 -16.58 -4.02 29.27
CA VAL A 6 -17.10 -4.32 27.92
C VAL A 6 -16.04 -3.95 26.89
N ALA A 7 -15.50 -4.97 26.19
CA ALA A 7 -14.61 -4.75 25.07
C ALA A 7 -15.37 -4.13 23.88
N VAL A 8 -15.26 -2.81 23.70
CA VAL A 8 -15.83 -2.13 22.54
C VAL A 8 -14.88 -2.28 21.35
N ALA A 9 -15.37 -2.84 20.24
CA ALA A 9 -14.60 -2.88 18.99
C ALA A 9 -14.24 -1.46 18.54
N ARG A 10 -12.94 -1.16 18.42
CA ARG A 10 -12.51 0.15 17.91
C ARG A 10 -12.90 0.30 16.43
N PRO A 11 -13.57 1.40 16.05
CA PRO A 11 -13.78 1.73 14.65
C PRO A 11 -12.43 1.75 13.90
N GLY A 12 -12.35 1.06 12.76
CA GLY A 12 -11.16 1.10 11.91
C GLY A 12 -10.07 0.06 12.20
N THR A 13 -10.37 -1.04 12.91
CA THR A 13 -9.46 -2.21 13.02
C THR A 13 -9.84 -3.37 12.10
N GLY A 14 -10.86 -3.19 11.25
CA GLY A 14 -11.36 -4.23 10.35
C GLY A 14 -10.33 -4.62 9.29
N ILE A 15 -10.11 -5.93 9.11
CA ILE A 15 -9.21 -6.48 8.10
C ILE A 15 -9.68 -6.12 6.69
N GLY A 16 -10.98 -6.18 6.41
CA GLY A 16 -11.53 -5.79 5.10
C GLY A 16 -11.25 -4.32 4.75
N ALA A 17 -11.38 -3.41 5.73
CA ALA A 17 -11.03 -2.01 5.53
C ALA A 17 -9.53 -1.85 5.29
N PHE A 18 -8.68 -2.54 6.04
CA PHE A 18 -7.23 -2.56 5.81
C PHE A 18 -6.88 -3.03 4.40
N LEU A 19 -7.46 -4.13 3.93
CA LEU A 19 -7.25 -4.63 2.57
C LEU A 19 -7.71 -3.63 1.50
N GLY A 20 -8.83 -2.93 1.73
CA GLY A 20 -9.26 -1.84 0.86
C GLY A 20 -8.20 -0.73 0.73
N TRP A 21 -7.58 -0.34 1.85
CA TRP A 21 -6.46 0.61 1.87
C TRP A 21 -5.18 0.06 1.23
N VAL A 22 -4.91 -1.24 1.35
CA VAL A 22 -3.79 -1.91 0.65
C VAL A 22 -3.97 -1.81 -0.87
N LEU A 23 -5.14 -2.16 -1.38
CA LEU A 23 -5.44 -2.07 -2.80
C LEU A 23 -5.31 -0.63 -3.31
N LEU A 24 -5.78 0.34 -2.52
CA LEU A 24 -5.66 1.76 -2.83
C LEU A 24 -4.19 2.21 -2.90
N GLY A 25 -3.38 1.86 -1.90
CA GLY A 25 -1.95 2.18 -1.87
C GLY A 25 -1.17 1.53 -3.02
N ALA A 26 -1.52 0.28 -3.37
CA ALA A 26 -0.93 -0.42 -4.50
C ALA A 26 -1.26 0.26 -5.83
N GLY A 27 -2.52 0.69 -6.02
CA GLY A 27 -2.96 1.45 -7.18
C GLY A 27 -2.22 2.78 -7.33
N ILE A 28 -2.04 3.53 -6.23
CA ILE A 28 -1.26 4.78 -6.22
C ILE A 28 0.19 4.51 -6.63
N GLY A 29 0.83 3.54 -5.98
CA GLY A 29 2.24 3.22 -6.21
C GLY A 29 2.49 2.83 -7.67
N VAL A 30 1.76 1.83 -8.17
CA VAL A 30 1.92 1.33 -9.54
C VAL A 30 1.57 2.39 -10.58
N GLY A 31 0.46 3.11 -10.38
CA GLY A 31 0.01 4.17 -11.29
C GLY A 31 1.00 5.33 -11.42
N PHE A 32 1.65 5.73 -10.32
CA PHE A 32 2.65 6.81 -10.34
C PHE A 32 3.99 6.34 -10.93
N GLY A 33 4.44 5.12 -10.62
CA GLY A 33 5.80 4.70 -10.93
C GLY A 33 6.01 3.98 -12.27
N LEU A 34 4.96 3.39 -12.86
CA LEU A 34 5.04 2.69 -14.16
C LEU A 34 4.46 3.49 -15.34
N GLY A 35 3.84 4.65 -15.09
CA GLY A 35 3.21 5.49 -16.11
C GLY A 35 4.20 6.25 -17.01
N ARG A 36 5.32 5.65 -17.42
CA ARG A 36 6.37 6.35 -18.20
C ARG A 36 5.97 6.56 -19.65
N GLU A 37 5.29 5.59 -20.26
CA GLU A 37 4.71 5.70 -21.61
C GLU A 37 3.29 6.30 -21.61
N VAL A 38 2.69 6.45 -20.42
CA VAL A 38 1.32 6.97 -20.21
C VAL A 38 1.35 8.16 -19.24
N GLY A 39 2.36 9.03 -19.39
CA GLY A 39 2.77 10.07 -18.44
C GLY A 39 1.70 11.04 -17.94
N ARG A 40 0.53 11.07 -18.58
CA ARG A 40 -0.63 11.84 -18.14
C ARG A 40 -1.62 10.98 -17.32
N VAL A 41 -1.99 9.80 -17.80
CA VAL A 41 -3.02 8.96 -17.15
C VAL A 41 -2.54 8.44 -15.78
N GLY A 42 -1.27 8.04 -15.68
CA GLY A 42 -0.70 7.57 -14.41
C GLY A 42 -0.65 8.65 -13.32
N LEU A 43 -0.26 9.87 -13.71
CA LEU A 43 -0.21 11.03 -12.81
C LEU A 43 -1.61 11.47 -12.36
N PHE A 44 -2.55 11.63 -13.30
CA PHE A 44 -3.93 12.03 -12.98
C PHE A 44 -4.66 10.97 -12.14
N GLY A 45 -4.43 9.69 -12.44
CA GLY A 45 -4.96 8.58 -11.64
C GLY A 45 -4.44 8.62 -10.20
N ALA A 46 -3.13 8.76 -10.02
CA ALA A 46 -2.54 8.83 -8.70
C ALA A 46 -2.99 10.08 -7.92
N LEU A 47 -3.11 11.24 -8.57
CA LEU A 47 -3.67 12.45 -7.95
C LEU A 47 -5.14 12.24 -7.53
N GLY A 48 -5.96 11.61 -8.38
CA GLY A 48 -7.33 11.24 -8.04
C GLY A 48 -7.41 10.32 -6.83
N LEU A 49 -6.55 9.30 -6.76
CA LEU A 49 -6.46 8.42 -5.60
C LEU A 49 -5.98 9.17 -4.34
N LEU A 50 -4.99 10.06 -4.42
CA LEU A 50 -4.53 10.88 -3.30
C LEU A 50 -5.63 11.80 -2.77
N LEU A 51 -6.46 12.38 -3.65
CA LEU A 51 -7.62 13.17 -3.25
C LEU A 51 -8.65 12.31 -2.51
N VAL A 52 -8.95 11.11 -2.99
CA VAL A 52 -9.87 10.18 -2.31
C VAL A 52 -9.32 9.79 -0.93
N VAL A 53 -8.02 9.50 -0.82
CA VAL A 53 -7.34 9.24 0.46
C VAL A 53 -7.52 10.43 1.41
N GLY A 54 -7.18 11.64 0.95
CA GLY A 54 -7.26 12.86 1.74
C GLY A 54 -8.67 13.11 2.27
N VAL A 55 -9.68 13.01 1.40
CA VAL A 55 -11.10 13.18 1.78
C VAL A 55 -11.52 12.13 2.81
N LEU A 56 -11.14 10.86 2.62
CA LEU A 56 -11.45 9.78 3.55
C LEU A 56 -10.75 9.97 4.91
N VAL A 57 -9.49 10.42 4.93
CA VAL A 57 -8.75 10.70 6.18
C VAL A 57 -9.37 11.88 6.93
N VAL A 58 -9.70 12.97 6.24
CA VAL A 58 -10.36 14.15 6.85
C VAL A 58 -11.73 13.79 7.41
N ARG A 59 -12.52 12.98 6.69
CA ARG A 59 -13.88 12.60 7.13
C ARG A 59 -13.91 11.54 8.24
N GLN A 60 -12.94 10.62 8.27
CA GLN A 60 -12.98 9.47 9.17
C GLN A 60 -12.04 9.59 10.38
N GLY A 61 -11.13 10.57 10.37
CA GLY A 61 -10.01 10.66 11.29
C GLY A 61 -8.93 9.59 11.03
N PRO A 62 -7.77 9.68 11.70
CA PRO A 62 -6.72 8.68 11.60
C PRO A 62 -7.19 7.36 12.20
N ARG A 63 -7.31 6.32 11.37
CA ARG A 63 -7.77 4.98 11.75
C ARG A 63 -6.70 3.94 11.48
N PRO A 64 -6.54 2.90 12.34
CA PRO A 64 -5.55 1.85 12.14
C PRO A 64 -5.59 1.20 10.74
N ALA A 65 -6.78 0.97 10.18
CA ALA A 65 -6.95 0.38 8.85
C ALA A 65 -6.31 1.21 7.72
N GLN A 66 -6.16 2.53 7.88
CA GLN A 66 -5.52 3.39 6.88
C GLN A 66 -4.03 3.04 6.69
N LEU A 67 -3.39 2.35 7.64
CA LEU A 67 -2.04 1.81 7.49
C LEU A 67 -1.92 0.78 6.36
N GLY A 68 -3.05 0.29 5.84
CA GLY A 68 -3.10 -0.48 4.60
C GLY A 68 -2.46 0.28 3.43
N ILE A 69 -2.57 1.62 3.39
CA ILE A 69 -1.97 2.41 2.31
C ILE A 69 -0.45 2.27 2.27
N VAL A 70 0.20 2.27 3.43
CA VAL A 70 1.66 2.09 3.57
C VAL A 70 2.05 0.71 3.07
N THR A 71 1.28 -0.31 3.45
CA THR A 71 1.49 -1.68 2.99
C THR A 71 1.35 -1.77 1.47
N GLY A 72 0.31 -1.16 0.90
CA GLY A 72 0.02 -1.13 -0.53
C GLY A 72 1.10 -0.42 -1.35
N LEU A 73 1.69 0.65 -0.83
CA LEU A 73 2.76 1.39 -1.51
C LEU A 73 4.01 0.52 -1.78
N GLY A 74 4.21 -0.56 -1.01
CA GLY A 74 5.25 -1.55 -1.28
C GLY A 74 5.10 -2.26 -2.64
N ALA A 75 3.92 -2.25 -3.25
CA ALA A 75 3.69 -2.83 -4.57
C ALA A 75 4.49 -2.15 -5.69
N LEU A 76 4.78 -0.84 -5.58
CA LEU A 76 5.56 -0.13 -6.59
C LEU A 76 7.00 -0.67 -6.73
N PRO A 77 7.83 -0.64 -5.68
CA PRO A 77 9.20 -1.17 -5.80
C PRO A 77 9.19 -2.67 -6.12
N LEU A 78 8.22 -3.46 -5.66
CA LEU A 78 8.07 -4.86 -6.09
C LEU A 78 7.80 -4.97 -7.60
N ALA A 79 6.94 -4.12 -8.16
CA ALA A 79 6.66 -4.09 -9.59
C ALA A 79 7.90 -3.67 -10.40
N ILE A 80 8.69 -2.70 -9.91
CA ILE A 80 9.97 -2.33 -10.53
C ILE A 80 10.94 -3.52 -10.50
N GLY A 81 11.06 -4.22 -9.37
CA GLY A 81 11.88 -5.43 -9.26
C GLY A 81 11.46 -6.50 -10.27
N TRP A 82 10.15 -6.70 -10.45
CA TRP A 82 9.62 -7.64 -11.43
C TRP A 82 9.92 -7.26 -12.88
N LEU A 83 9.90 -5.97 -13.21
CA LEU A 83 10.30 -5.50 -14.55
C LEU A 83 11.79 -5.72 -14.83
N ASN A 84 12.62 -5.74 -13.78
CA ASN A 84 14.07 -5.97 -13.85
C ASN A 84 14.46 -7.43 -13.52
N ARG A 85 13.51 -8.38 -13.63
CA ARG A 85 13.70 -9.77 -13.19
C ARG A 85 14.79 -10.55 -13.93
N PHE A 86 15.22 -10.07 -15.10
CA PHE A 86 16.29 -10.72 -15.86
C PHE A 86 17.69 -10.31 -15.38
N GLY A 87 17.78 -9.41 -14.39
CA GLY A 87 19.03 -9.00 -13.79
C GLY A 87 19.68 -7.82 -14.53
N PRO A 88 20.85 -7.37 -14.06
CA PRO A 88 21.51 -6.21 -14.64
C PRO A 88 22.03 -6.51 -16.06
N GLY A 89 21.80 -5.59 -16.99
CA GLY A 89 22.29 -5.67 -18.37
C GLY A 89 21.23 -5.34 -19.41
N GLU A 90 21.61 -5.44 -20.68
CA GLU A 90 20.71 -5.29 -21.81
C GLU A 90 19.92 -6.59 -22.02
N PHE A 91 18.59 -6.49 -22.02
CA PHE A 91 17.70 -7.60 -22.35
C PHE A 91 16.97 -7.29 -23.65
N CYS A 92 17.29 -8.05 -24.69
CA CYS A 92 16.68 -7.90 -26.00
C CYS A 92 15.57 -8.95 -26.20
N THR A 93 14.37 -8.49 -26.53
CA THR A 93 13.31 -9.39 -26.99
C THR A 93 13.38 -9.52 -28.51
N GLY A 94 13.47 -10.75 -29.02
CA GLY A 94 13.49 -10.99 -30.46
C GLY A 94 12.15 -10.64 -31.10
N GLY A 95 12.14 -9.69 -32.04
CA GLY A 95 10.97 -9.37 -32.85
C GLY A 95 10.87 -10.25 -34.09
N VAL A 96 9.64 -10.64 -34.46
CA VAL A 96 9.32 -11.51 -35.61
C VAL A 96 9.77 -10.90 -36.94
N THR A 97 10.03 -9.59 -36.99
CA THR A 97 10.45 -8.81 -38.16
C THR A 97 11.95 -8.56 -38.24
N GLY A 98 12.77 -9.14 -37.34
CA GLY A 98 14.22 -8.91 -37.29
C GLY A 98 14.64 -7.64 -36.55
N ALA A 99 13.69 -6.80 -36.12
CA ALA A 99 13.95 -5.72 -35.17
C ALA A 99 13.97 -6.27 -33.73
N SER A 100 15.11 -6.18 -33.06
CA SER A 100 15.24 -6.47 -31.63
C SER A 100 15.09 -5.18 -30.83
N ASP A 101 14.12 -5.14 -29.92
CA ASP A 101 14.01 -4.06 -28.93
C ASP A 101 14.77 -4.49 -27.67
N CYS A 102 15.69 -3.66 -27.23
CA CYS A 102 16.59 -3.93 -26.12
C CYS A 102 16.31 -2.93 -25.00
N ILE A 103 16.09 -3.45 -23.80
CA ILE A 103 15.85 -2.66 -22.61
C ILE A 103 16.96 -2.88 -21.59
N ALA A 104 17.55 -1.79 -21.12
CA ALA A 104 18.47 -1.82 -20.00
C ALA A 104 17.73 -2.19 -18.70
N GLN A 105 18.19 -3.24 -18.04
CA GLN A 105 17.68 -3.68 -16.74
C GLN A 105 18.69 -3.41 -15.63
N ALA A 106 18.16 -3.07 -14.47
CA ALA A 106 18.90 -2.89 -13.23
C ALA A 106 18.91 -4.19 -12.40
N ASN A 107 19.68 -4.21 -11.31
CA ASN A 107 19.58 -5.27 -10.31
C ASN A 107 18.19 -5.21 -9.64
N PRO A 108 17.38 -6.29 -9.66
CA PRO A 108 16.03 -6.28 -9.07
C PRO A 108 16.00 -6.31 -7.54
N TRP A 109 17.04 -6.85 -6.90
CA TRP A 109 17.05 -7.14 -5.45
C TRP A 109 16.88 -5.91 -4.55
N PRO A 110 17.50 -4.75 -4.82
CA PRO A 110 17.28 -3.55 -4.02
C PRO A 110 15.80 -3.15 -3.98
N PHE A 111 15.09 -3.24 -5.10
CA PHE A 111 13.67 -2.89 -5.17
C PHE A 111 12.81 -3.92 -4.43
N VAL A 112 13.13 -5.21 -4.56
CA VAL A 112 12.46 -6.27 -3.79
C VAL A 112 12.60 -6.02 -2.29
N LEU A 113 13.82 -5.74 -1.83
CA LEU A 113 14.09 -5.47 -0.42
C LEU A 113 13.27 -4.29 0.09
N VAL A 114 13.28 -3.16 -0.62
CA VAL A 114 12.50 -1.97 -0.25
C VAL A 114 11.00 -2.29 -0.19
N GLY A 115 10.47 -2.97 -1.20
CA GLY A 115 9.04 -3.32 -1.24
C GLY A 115 8.60 -4.25 -0.12
N VAL A 116 9.41 -5.27 0.18
CA VAL A 116 9.16 -6.18 1.31
C VAL A 116 9.21 -5.43 2.63
N VAL A 117 10.22 -4.58 2.86
CA VAL A 117 10.34 -3.79 4.09
C VAL A 117 9.13 -2.89 4.29
N VAL A 118 8.71 -2.15 3.26
CA VAL A 118 7.53 -1.27 3.32
C VAL A 118 6.25 -2.06 3.64
N ALA A 119 6.05 -3.20 2.96
CA ALA A 119 4.90 -4.06 3.20
C ALA A 119 4.87 -4.60 4.64
N VAL A 120 6.02 -5.12 5.12
CA VAL A 120 6.15 -5.66 6.48
C VAL A 120 5.94 -4.58 7.53
N VAL A 121 6.50 -3.39 7.35
CA VAL A 121 6.31 -2.25 8.27
C VAL A 121 4.82 -1.88 8.35
N GLY A 122 4.13 -1.74 7.22
CA GLY A 122 2.70 -1.42 7.20
C GLY A 122 1.85 -2.48 7.92
N VAL A 123 2.12 -3.77 7.68
CA VAL A 123 1.45 -4.89 8.36
C VAL A 123 1.75 -4.88 9.86
N ALA A 124 3.01 -4.68 10.26
CA ALA A 124 3.43 -4.65 11.65
C ALA A 124 2.77 -3.49 12.42
N LEU A 125 2.71 -2.31 11.82
CA LEU A 125 2.04 -1.14 12.39
C LEU A 125 0.53 -1.41 12.55
N PHE A 126 -0.13 -1.97 11.54
CA PHE A 126 -1.54 -2.35 11.65
C PHE A 126 -1.77 -3.40 12.74
N ALA A 127 -0.93 -4.43 12.79
CA ALA A 127 -0.98 -5.48 13.79
C ALA A 127 -0.75 -4.96 15.22
N ARG A 128 0.10 -3.96 15.40
CA ARG A 128 0.32 -3.30 16.69
C ARG A 128 -0.88 -2.42 17.07
N ALA A 129 -1.38 -1.62 16.13
CA ALA A 129 -2.49 -0.70 16.35
C ALA A 129 -3.82 -1.43 16.64
N ARG A 130 -4.07 -2.58 16.00
CA ARG A 130 -5.28 -3.40 16.24
C ARG A 130 -5.24 -4.17 17.57
N ARG A 131 -4.06 -4.41 18.14
CA ARG A 131 -3.89 -5.12 19.42
C ARG A 131 -3.99 -4.21 20.64
N ALA A 132 -3.85 -2.90 20.49
CA ALA A 132 -3.94 -1.96 21.60
C ALA A 132 -5.35 -1.99 22.22
N PRO A 133 -5.53 -2.47 23.47
CA PRO A 133 -6.84 -2.55 24.11
C PRO A 133 -7.39 -1.14 24.30
N GLY A 134 -8.59 -0.87 23.78
CA GLY A 134 -9.35 0.31 24.17
C GLY A 134 -10.06 0.01 25.49
N ARG A 135 -9.45 0.34 26.63
CA ARG A 135 -10.19 0.39 27.89
C ARG A 135 -11.08 1.63 27.87
N LEU A 136 -12.37 1.45 27.67
CA LEU A 136 -13.37 2.47 27.96
C LEU A 136 -14.14 2.00 29.20
N VAL A 137 -13.98 2.72 30.30
CA VAL A 137 -14.83 2.56 31.49
C VAL A 137 -16.15 3.26 31.17
N ALA A 138 -17.26 2.51 31.11
CA ALA A 138 -18.56 3.11 30.92
C ALA A 138 -18.96 3.92 32.18
N PRO A 139 -19.53 5.14 32.05
CA PRO A 139 -20.03 5.86 33.21
C PRO A 139 -21.21 5.11 33.83
N PRO A 140 -21.38 5.13 35.17
CA PRO A 140 -22.47 4.45 35.85
C PRO A 140 -23.82 4.97 35.32
N ARG A 141 -24.71 4.05 34.95
CA ARG A 141 -26.10 4.39 34.62
C ARG A 141 -26.81 4.72 35.94
N ALA A 142 -27.32 5.94 36.05
CA ALA A 142 -28.19 6.39 37.14
C ALA A 142 -29.58 5.76 37.03
#